data_AF-X1BL73-F1
#
_entry.id   AF-X1BL73-F1
#
_cell.length_a   1.000
_cell.length_b   1.000
_cell.length_c   1.000
_cell.angle_alpha   90.00
_cell.angle_beta   90.00
_cell.angle_gamma   90.00
#
_symmetry.space_group_name_H-M   'P 1'
#
loop_
_entity.id
_entity.type
_entity.pdbx_description
1 polymer ?
#
loop_
_entity_poly.entity_id
_entity_poly.type
_entity_poly.pdbx_seq_one_letter_code
_entity_poly.pdbx_strand_id
1 'polypeptide(L)'
;MSEDFSLDSDSIEETMLGPLWARAKYSKLYPELLNDQQAIQIIEKIDYDFTEIEKYLGEWRSLGLLVRARSFDKAIKNFISRYPTASVINIGCGLDTTFSRVDNGTINWYNIDLPDA
;
A
#
# COMPACT_ATOMS: atom_id res chain seq x y z
N MET A 1 16.20 -10.61 6.01
CA MET A 1 16.72 -9.35 6.59
C MET A 1 15.51 -8.46 6.80
N SER A 2 15.09 -8.27 8.05
CA SER A 2 14.03 -7.34 8.39
C SER A 2 14.61 -5.92 8.32
N GLU A 3 14.28 -5.19 7.27
CA GLU A 3 14.57 -3.76 7.21
C GLU A 3 13.78 -3.05 8.31
N ASP A 4 14.51 -2.28 9.12
CA ASP A 4 13.93 -1.49 10.20
C ASP A 4 13.36 -0.21 9.60
N PHE A 5 12.10 -0.27 9.16
CA PHE A 5 11.37 0.91 8.68
C PHE A 5 10.99 1.81 9.86
N SER A 6 11.88 2.72 10.24
CA SER A 6 11.56 3.90 11.03
C SER A 6 11.29 5.04 10.04
N LEU A 7 10.03 5.49 9.95
CA LEU A 7 9.64 6.62 9.10
C LEU A 7 9.52 7.88 9.99
N ASP A 8 10.21 8.94 9.61
CA ASP A 8 10.09 10.26 10.25
C ASP A 8 8.81 10.94 9.77
N SER A 9 7.93 11.33 10.68
CA SER A 9 6.63 11.93 10.35
C SER A 9 6.77 13.26 9.61
N ASP A 10 7.86 13.99 9.84
CA ASP A 10 8.09 15.31 9.26
C ASP A 10 8.50 15.25 7.78
N SER A 11 8.91 14.08 7.27
CA SER A 11 9.31 13.88 5.87
C SER A 11 8.24 13.24 5.00
N ILE A 12 7.13 12.77 5.56
CA ILE A 12 6.08 12.09 4.79
C ILE A 12 5.09 13.12 4.25
N GLU A 13 4.85 13.11 2.94
CA GLU A 13 3.70 13.85 2.40
C GLU A 13 2.40 13.29 3.00
N GLU A 14 1.69 14.12 3.77
CA GLU A 14 0.45 13.75 4.50
C GLU A 14 -0.61 13.10 3.59
N THR A 15 -0.61 13.47 2.31
CA THR A 15 -1.47 12.90 1.26
C THR A 15 -1.26 11.40 1.05
N MET A 16 -0.06 10.86 1.30
CA MET A 16 0.27 9.44 1.16
C MET A 16 -0.22 8.59 2.34
N LEU A 17 -0.38 9.21 3.52
CA LEU A 17 -0.81 8.52 4.74
C LEU A 17 -2.27 8.07 4.66
N GLY A 18 -3.14 8.83 3.99
CA GLY A 18 -4.56 8.48 3.85
C GLY A 18 -4.80 7.10 3.21
N PRO A 19 -4.29 6.84 1.99
CA PRO A 19 -4.37 5.53 1.36
C PRO A 19 -3.73 4.40 2.17
N LEU A 20 -2.58 4.65 2.81
CA LEU A 20 -1.89 3.65 3.62
C LEU A 20 -2.73 3.26 4.85
N TRP A 21 -3.18 4.25 5.61
CA TRP A 21 -4.02 4.08 6.79
C TRP A 21 -5.32 3.34 6.45
N ALA A 22 -5.99 3.72 5.37
CA ALA A 22 -7.23 3.08 4.94
C ALA A 22 -7.02 1.58 4.66
N ARG A 23 -5.93 1.22 3.97
CA ARG A 23 -5.60 -0.20 3.73
C ARG A 23 -5.30 -0.92 5.04
N ALA A 24 -4.47 -0.35 5.90
CA ALA A 24 -4.14 -0.96 7.19
C ALA A 24 -5.38 -1.22 8.06
N LYS A 25 -6.21 -0.19 8.28
CA LYS A 25 -7.43 -0.29 9.10
C LYS A 25 -8.42 -1.27 8.52
N TYR A 26 -8.73 -1.16 7.23
CA TYR A 26 -9.79 -1.98 6.63
C TYR A 26 -9.32 -3.39 6.25
N SER A 27 -8.01 -3.64 6.13
CA SER A 27 -7.49 -5.02 6.09
C SER A 27 -7.63 -5.75 7.42
N LYS A 28 -7.59 -5.05 8.56
CA LYS A 28 -7.92 -5.65 9.87
C LYS A 28 -9.42 -5.96 10.00
N LEU A 29 -10.28 -5.10 9.47
CA LEU A 29 -11.74 -5.24 9.57
C LEU A 29 -12.32 -6.24 8.55
N TYR A 30 -11.80 -6.24 7.32
CA TYR A 30 -12.28 -7.03 6.18
C TYR A 30 -11.12 -7.76 5.49
N PRO A 31 -10.43 -8.68 6.19
CA PRO A 31 -9.27 -9.39 5.64
C PRO A 31 -9.60 -10.21 4.38
N GLU A 32 -10.86 -10.60 4.19
CA GLU A 32 -11.37 -11.28 2.99
C GLU A 32 -11.44 -10.37 1.76
N LEU A 33 -11.50 -9.04 1.94
CA LEU A 33 -11.49 -8.08 0.85
C LEU A 33 -10.06 -7.76 0.41
N LEU A 34 -9.18 -7.47 1.36
CA LEU A 34 -7.76 -7.26 1.11
C LEU A 34 -7.00 -7.51 2.41
N ASN A 35 -5.92 -8.27 2.34
CA ASN A 35 -5.06 -8.52 3.49
C ASN A 35 -3.68 -7.85 3.30
N ASP A 36 -3.60 -6.55 3.59
CA ASP A 36 -2.39 -5.75 3.44
C ASP A 36 -1.56 -5.72 4.74
N GLN A 37 -0.87 -6.83 5.01
CA GLN A 37 -0.06 -7.00 6.23
C GLN A 37 1.09 -5.99 6.31
N GLN A 38 1.69 -5.62 5.17
CA GLN A 38 2.76 -4.64 5.16
C GLN A 38 2.25 -3.24 5.52
N ALA A 39 1.07 -2.83 5.02
CA ALA A 39 0.47 -1.56 5.43
C ALA A 39 0.16 -1.52 6.93
N ILE A 40 -0.34 -2.64 7.48
CA ILE A 40 -0.57 -2.78 8.93
C ILE A 40 0.73 -2.54 9.71
N GLN A 41 1.81 -3.22 9.32
CA GLN A 41 3.11 -3.08 9.99
C GLN A 41 3.69 -1.68 9.88
N ILE A 42 3.53 -1.01 8.73
CA ILE A 42 4.02 0.36 8.55
C ILE A 42 3.26 1.31 9.49
N ILE A 43 1.93 1.26 9.50
CA ILE A 43 1.12 2.14 10.35
C ILE A 43 1.38 1.91 11.84
N GLU A 44 1.67 0.68 12.26
CA GLU A 44 2.03 0.36 13.66
C GLU A 44 3.38 0.93 14.09
N LYS A 45 4.25 1.33 13.15
CA LYS A 45 5.57 1.90 13.41
C LYS A 45 5.63 3.42 13.28
N ILE A 46 4.62 4.04 12.66
CA ILE A 46 4.59 5.49 12.47
C ILE A 46 4.00 6.15 13.73
N ASP A 47 4.74 7.10 14.31
CA ASP A 47 4.25 7.99 15.37
C ASP A 47 3.47 9.17 14.75
N TYR A 48 2.22 8.93 14.36
CA TYR A 48 1.35 9.93 13.73
C TYR A 48 -0.10 9.82 14.23
N ASP A 49 -0.75 10.96 14.45
CA ASP A 49 -2.17 11.01 14.81
C ASP A 49 -3.06 10.95 13.56
N PHE A 50 -3.63 9.78 13.30
CA PHE A 50 -4.51 9.55 12.15
C PHE A 50 -5.96 10.07 12.34
N THR A 51 -6.29 10.76 13.44
CA THR A 51 -7.66 11.20 13.74
C THR A 51 -8.27 12.06 12.63
N GLU A 52 -7.53 13.03 12.10
CA GLU A 52 -8.03 13.89 11.02
C GLU A 52 -8.14 13.14 9.68
N ILE A 53 -7.24 12.21 9.40
CA ILE A 53 -7.32 11.31 8.23
C ILE A 53 -8.58 10.44 8.32
N GLU A 54 -8.84 9.86 9.50
CA GLU A 54 -10.02 9.03 9.73
C GLU A 54 -11.31 9.81 9.46
N LYS A 55 -11.40 11.01 10.02
CA LYS A 55 -12.55 11.90 9.85
C LYS A 55 -12.73 12.35 8.40
N TYR A 56 -11.64 12.69 7.72
CA TYR A 56 -11.67 13.14 6.34
C TYR A 56 -12.08 12.03 5.38
N LEU A 57 -11.49 10.84 5.51
CA LEU A 57 -11.82 9.72 4.63
C LEU A 57 -13.22 9.18 4.93
N GLY A 58 -13.52 8.95 6.20
CA GLY A 58 -14.71 8.20 6.60
C GLY A 58 -14.73 6.79 5.99
N GLU A 59 -15.81 6.06 6.25
CA GLU A 59 -15.87 4.64 5.87
C GLU A 59 -15.90 4.41 4.36
N TRP A 60 -16.74 5.15 3.64
CA TRP A 60 -16.93 4.92 2.21
C TRP A 60 -15.68 5.20 1.37
N ARG A 61 -14.95 6.29 1.64
CA ARG A 61 -13.71 6.58 0.90
C ARG A 61 -12.62 5.56 1.24
N SER A 62 -12.55 5.14 2.50
CA SER A 62 -11.58 4.14 2.96
C SER A 62 -11.82 2.79 2.29
N LEU A 63 -13.08 2.33 2.22
CA LEU A 63 -13.44 1.13 1.46
C LEU A 63 -13.13 1.28 -0.03
N GLY A 64 -13.37 2.46 -0.61
CA GLY A 64 -12.97 2.77 -1.99
C GLY A 64 -11.47 2.61 -2.22
N LEU A 65 -10.63 3.06 -1.28
CA LEU A 65 -9.17 2.91 -1.33
C LEU A 65 -8.75 1.44 -1.22
N LEU A 66 -9.40 0.66 -0.35
CA LEU A 66 -9.18 -0.78 -0.21
C LEU A 66 -9.51 -1.54 -1.50
N VAL A 67 -10.70 -1.28 -2.08
CA VAL A 67 -11.17 -1.88 -3.33
C VAL A 67 -10.29 -1.49 -4.50
N ARG A 68 -9.81 -0.24 -4.53
CA ARG A 68 -8.83 0.23 -5.52
C ARG A 68 -7.56 -0.60 -5.48
N ALA A 69 -6.97 -0.81 -4.29
CA ALA A 69 -5.77 -1.64 -4.13
C ALA A 69 -6.03 -3.08 -4.61
N ARG A 70 -7.13 -3.71 -4.18
CA ARG A 70 -7.52 -5.05 -4.66
C ARG A 70 -7.67 -5.13 -6.18
N SER A 71 -8.15 -4.06 -6.81
CA SER A 71 -8.35 -4.02 -8.26
C SER A 71 -7.02 -3.98 -9.00
N PHE A 72 -6.03 -3.24 -8.49
CA PHE A 72 -4.65 -3.27 -9.00
C PHE A 72 -4.02 -4.65 -8.79
N ASP A 73 -4.13 -5.24 -7.60
CA ASP A 73 -3.63 -6.59 -7.32
C ASP A 73 -4.17 -7.60 -8.35
N LYS A 74 -5.48 -7.55 -8.63
CA LYS A 74 -6.13 -8.44 -9.60
C LYS A 74 -5.60 -8.19 -11.03
N ALA A 75 -5.46 -6.94 -11.43
CA ALA A 75 -4.95 -6.59 -12.75
C ALA A 75 -3.51 -7.09 -12.96
N ILE A 76 -2.64 -6.88 -11.96
CA ILE A 76 -1.24 -7.33 -11.98
C ILE A 76 -1.19 -8.85 -11.98
N LYS A 77 -1.90 -9.53 -11.08
CA LYS A 77 -1.96 -11.01 -11.04
C LYS A 77 -2.41 -11.62 -12.36
N ASN A 78 -3.41 -11.01 -13.01
CA ASN A 78 -3.89 -11.45 -14.33
C ASN A 78 -2.91 -11.20 -15.47
N PHE A 79 -2.02 -10.21 -15.33
CA PHE A 79 -0.97 -9.90 -16.30
C PHE A 79 0.22 -10.85 -16.12
N ILE A 80 0.71 -11.00 -14.89
CA ILE A 80 1.89 -11.83 -14.59
C ILE A 80 1.58 -13.33 -14.72
N SER A 81 0.31 -13.75 -14.64
CA SER A 81 -0.06 -15.14 -14.96
C SER A 81 0.15 -15.49 -16.44
N ARG A 82 0.12 -14.49 -17.33
CA ARG A 82 0.42 -14.64 -18.77
C ARG A 82 1.90 -14.36 -19.08
N TYR A 83 2.55 -13.54 -18.27
CA TYR A 83 3.95 -13.14 -18.43
C TYR A 83 4.70 -13.27 -17.09
N PRO A 84 5.11 -14.48 -16.70
CA PRO A 84 5.61 -14.76 -15.34
C PRO A 84 6.91 -14.04 -14.97
N THR A 85 7.69 -13.60 -15.97
CA THR A 85 8.97 -12.88 -15.79
C THR A 85 8.89 -11.42 -16.24
N ALA A 86 7.68 -10.85 -16.29
CA ALA A 86 7.49 -9.48 -16.72
C ALA A 86 8.10 -8.47 -15.75
N SER A 87 8.40 -7.28 -16.28
CA SER A 87 8.72 -6.10 -15.48
C SER A 87 7.44 -5.30 -15.22
N VAL A 88 7.22 -4.91 -13.97
CA VAL A 88 6.15 -4.01 -13.53
C VAL A 88 6.77 -2.74 -12.99
N ILE A 89 6.31 -1.60 -13.50
CA ILE A 89 6.77 -0.27 -13.07
C ILE A 89 5.61 0.42 -12.36
N ASN A 90 5.81 0.70 -11.07
CA ASN A 90 4.90 1.43 -10.20
C ASN A 90 5.37 2.89 -10.08
N ILE A 91 4.61 3.82 -10.65
CA ILE A 91 4.98 5.23 -10.78
C ILE A 91 4.18 6.06 -9.75
N GLY A 92 4.85 6.95 -9.03
CA GLY A 92 4.25 7.63 -7.88
C GLY A 92 3.92 6.61 -6.79
N CYS A 93 4.88 5.73 -6.50
CA CYS A 93 4.66 4.58 -5.64
C CYS A 93 4.42 4.97 -4.18
N GLY A 94 5.02 6.05 -3.68
CA GLY A 94 4.98 6.48 -2.28
C GLY A 94 5.03 5.29 -1.33
N LEU A 95 4.03 5.21 -0.45
CA LEU A 95 3.83 4.13 0.53
C LEU A 95 2.98 2.95 0.00
N ASP A 96 3.06 2.64 -1.30
CA ASP A 96 2.39 1.49 -1.91
C ASP A 96 3.05 0.16 -1.49
N THR A 97 2.22 -0.80 -1.11
CA THR A 97 2.62 -2.11 -0.59
C THR A 97 2.22 -3.26 -1.51
N THR A 98 1.83 -2.98 -2.75
CA THR A 98 1.25 -3.94 -3.69
C THR A 98 2.17 -5.10 -3.98
N PHE A 99 3.49 -4.85 -4.09
CA PHE A 99 4.47 -5.90 -4.36
C PHE A 99 4.34 -7.08 -3.38
N SER A 100 4.19 -6.81 -2.08
CA SER A 100 4.05 -7.85 -1.04
C SER A 100 2.86 -8.80 -1.24
N ARG A 101 1.84 -8.38 -2.01
CA ARG A 101 0.62 -9.16 -2.27
C ARG A 101 0.58 -9.81 -3.64
N VAL A 102 1.41 -9.37 -4.59
CA VAL A 102 1.37 -9.78 -6.00
C VAL A 102 2.63 -10.50 -6.47
N ASP A 103 3.73 -10.43 -5.71
CA ASP A 103 4.98 -11.08 -6.08
C ASP A 103 4.78 -12.58 -6.33
N ASN A 104 5.39 -13.07 -7.40
CA ASN A 104 5.43 -14.48 -7.79
C ASN A 104 6.86 -15.06 -7.70
N GLY A 105 7.83 -14.27 -7.23
CA GLY A 105 9.23 -14.63 -7.09
C GLY A 105 10.04 -14.54 -8.39
N THR A 106 9.43 -14.19 -9.53
CA THR A 106 10.11 -14.16 -10.83
C THR A 106 9.88 -12.87 -11.63
N ILE A 107 8.93 -12.02 -11.22
CA ILE A 107 8.75 -10.69 -11.82
C ILE A 107 9.86 -9.73 -11.38
N ASN A 108 10.11 -8.73 -12.21
CA ASN A 108 10.91 -7.57 -11.80
C ASN A 108 9.96 -6.44 -11.40
N TRP A 109 10.15 -5.88 -10.21
CA TRP A 109 9.33 -4.78 -9.70
C TRP A 109 10.17 -3.51 -9.53
N TYR A 110 9.71 -2.40 -10.11
CA TYR A 110 10.37 -1.10 -10.01
C TYR A 110 9.40 -0.09 -9.43
N ASN A 111 9.79 0.51 -8.31
CA ASN A 111 9.14 1.67 -7.72
C ASN A 111 9.85 2.93 -8.21
N ILE A 112 9.11 3.88 -8.77
CA ILE A 112 9.63 5.16 -9.26
C ILE A 112 8.84 6.27 -8.59
N ASP A 113 9.55 7.10 -7.83
CA ASP A 113 8.98 8.30 -7.21
C ASP A 113 10.04 9.40 -7.07
N LEU A 114 9.62 10.55 -6.53
CA LEU A 114 10.51 11.64 -6.15
C LEU A 114 11.44 11.20 -4.99
N PRO A 115 12.64 11.80 -4.86
CA PRO A 115 13.60 11.42 -3.82
C PRO A 115 13.09 11.54 -2.38
N ASP A 116 12.15 12.46 -2.16
CA ASP A 116 11.60 12.79 -0.84
C ASP A 116 10.21 12.13 -0.61
N ALA A 117 9.79 11.23 -1.50
CA ALA A 117 8.53 10.48 -1.38
C ALA A 117 8.66 9.23 -0.49
#